data_AF-A0A246QD30-F1
#
_entry.id   AF-A0A246QD30-F1
#
_cell.length_a   1.000
_cell.length_b   1.000
_cell.length_c   1.000
_cell.angle_alpha   90.00
_cell.angle_beta   90.00
_cell.angle_gamma   90.00
#
_symmetry.space_group_name_H-M   'P 1'
#
loop_
_entity.id
_entity.type
_entity.pdbx_description
1 polymer ?
#
loop_
_entity_poly.entity_id
_entity_poly.type
_entity_poly.pdbx_seq_one_letter_code
_entity_poly.pdbx_strand_id
1 'polypeptide(L)'
;MYTGALLAGLSLGGASHAAQPVRLVVAFPPGGPADTLARVLAKELADELKDSVIVENKPGANGAIAITYVMRGPADGSVLFLSSAGAIAINPALYPSLPYKPQEDLTPISLVVHT
;
A
#
# COMPACT_ATOMS: atom_id res chain seq x y z
N MET A 1 -36.80 -40.15 13.30
CA MET A 1 -35.67 -40.10 14.26
C MET A 1 -34.52 -39.36 13.58
N TYR A 2 -34.26 -38.13 14.04
CA TYR A 2 -33.07 -37.26 13.90
C TYR A 2 -32.38 -37.15 12.51
N THR A 3 -32.73 -36.16 11.68
CA THR A 3 -32.00 -34.86 11.52
C THR A 3 -30.50 -34.90 11.83
N GLY A 4 -29.68 -34.87 10.78
CA GLY A 4 -28.24 -34.60 10.85
C GLY A 4 -27.87 -33.42 9.96
N ALA A 5 -28.07 -32.19 10.47
CA ALA A 5 -27.65 -30.97 9.81
C ALA A 5 -26.12 -30.82 9.94
N LEU A 6 -25.40 -30.92 8.82
CA LEU A 6 -23.98 -30.61 8.76
C LEU A 6 -23.83 -29.08 8.71
N LEU A 7 -23.71 -28.44 9.88
CA LEU A 7 -23.27 -27.05 9.97
C LEU A 7 -21.78 -27.02 9.61
N ALA A 8 -21.49 -26.84 8.31
CA ALA A 8 -20.20 -26.34 7.88
C ALA A 8 -20.06 -24.92 8.44
N GLY A 9 -19.31 -24.81 9.54
CA GLY A 9 -19.02 -23.52 10.16
C GLY A 9 -18.40 -22.59 9.13
N LEU A 10 -19.12 -21.54 8.75
CA LEU A 10 -18.51 -20.35 8.19
C LEU A 10 -17.51 -19.86 9.24
N SER A 11 -16.24 -20.13 9.02
CA SER A 11 -15.19 -19.29 9.59
C SER A 11 -15.30 -17.94 8.91
N LEU A 12 -16.14 -17.07 9.46
CA LEU A 12 -15.97 -15.62 9.36
C LEU A 12 -14.74 -15.24 10.21
N GLY A 13 -13.58 -15.79 9.85
CA GLY A 13 -12.32 -15.29 10.31
C GLY A 13 -12.10 -14.01 9.53
N GLY A 14 -12.43 -12.86 10.12
CA GLY A 14 -11.85 -11.59 9.69
C GLY A 14 -10.37 -11.84 9.50
N ALA A 15 -9.86 -11.54 8.30
CA ALA A 15 -8.50 -11.89 7.91
C ALA A 15 -7.56 -11.47 9.04
N SER A 16 -7.12 -12.45 9.84
CA SER A 16 -6.04 -12.26 10.78
C SER A 16 -4.86 -11.99 9.88
N HIS A 17 -4.59 -10.71 9.62
CA HIS A 17 -3.39 -10.26 8.95
C HIS A 17 -2.26 -10.96 9.69
N ALA A 18 -1.67 -11.99 9.08
CA ALA A 18 -0.60 -12.74 9.71
C ALA A 18 0.46 -11.70 10.02
N ALA A 19 0.67 -11.39 11.31
CA ALA A 19 1.31 -10.17 11.83
C ALA A 19 2.63 -9.85 11.13
N GLN A 20 2.54 -9.23 9.96
CA GLN A 20 3.64 -8.67 9.21
C GLN A 20 3.47 -7.18 9.34
N PRO A 21 4.56 -6.46 9.69
CA PRO A 21 4.54 -5.01 9.72
C PRO A 21 3.96 -4.46 8.42
N VAL A 22 3.08 -3.47 8.53
CA VAL A 22 2.64 -2.72 7.35
C VAL A 22 3.82 -1.92 6.83
N ARG A 23 4.13 -2.04 5.54
CA ARG A 23 5.18 -1.27 4.88
C ARG A 23 4.56 -0.11 4.14
N LEU A 24 4.91 1.11 4.51
CA LEU A 24 4.53 2.33 3.80
C LEU A 24 5.68 2.73 2.86
N VAL A 25 5.54 2.41 1.58
CA VAL A 25 6.56 2.65 0.55
C VAL A 25 6.48 4.09 0.06
N VAL A 26 7.63 4.76 -0.04
CA VAL A 26 7.77 6.15 -0.46
C VAL A 26 8.68 6.25 -1.69
N ALA A 27 8.25 6.98 -2.71
CA ALA A 27 8.96 7.15 -3.98
C ALA A 27 10.16 8.13 -3.96
N PHE A 28 10.54 8.64 -2.78
CA PHE A 28 11.52 9.72 -2.63
C PHE A 28 12.57 9.39 -1.56
N PRO A 29 13.77 10.00 -1.62
CA PRO A 29 14.81 9.81 -0.62
C PRO A 29 14.34 10.18 0.80
N PRO A 30 14.95 9.58 1.85
CA PRO A 30 14.64 9.90 3.23
C PRO A 30 14.97 11.36 3.57
N GLY A 31 14.22 11.95 4.51
CA GLY A 31 14.42 13.33 5.00
C GLY A 31 13.77 14.43 4.16
N GLY A 32 13.17 14.10 3.00
CA GLY A 32 12.39 15.05 2.20
C GLY A 32 10.92 15.18 2.66
N PRO A 33 10.14 16.11 2.10
CA PRO A 33 8.76 16.38 2.53
C PRO A 33 7.84 15.14 2.48
N ALA A 34 7.95 14.33 1.43
CA ALA A 34 7.16 13.10 1.30
C ALA A 34 7.53 12.05 2.37
N ASP A 35 8.81 11.93 2.71
CA ASP A 35 9.27 11.01 3.77
C ASP A 35 8.83 11.50 5.15
N THR A 36 8.92 12.81 5.42
CA THR A 36 8.43 13.40 6.66
C THR A 36 6.93 13.14 6.83
N LEU A 37 6.12 13.38 5.79
CA LEU A 37 4.70 13.05 5.80
C LEU A 37 4.46 11.56 6.06
N ALA A 38 5.17 10.68 5.35
CA ALA A 38 5.04 9.23 5.53
C ALA A 38 5.30 8.81 6.97
N ARG A 39 6.30 9.41 7.64
CA ARG A 39 6.63 9.09 9.04
C ARG A 39 5.56 9.56 10.03
N VAL A 40 4.94 10.72 9.78
CA VAL A 40 3.79 11.18 10.56
C VAL A 40 2.63 10.21 10.38
N LEU A 41 2.29 9.86 9.14
CA LEU A 41 1.22 8.90 8.84
C LEU A 41 1.49 7.52 9.45
N ALA A 42 2.72 7.02 9.34
CA ALA A 42 3.11 5.72 9.88
C ALA A 42 2.92 5.66 11.40
N LYS A 43 3.22 6.74 12.12
CA LYS A 43 2.97 6.81 13.56
C LYS A 43 1.48 6.69 13.87
N GLU A 44 0.64 7.51 13.24
CA GLU A 44 -0.80 7.51 13.51
C GLU A 44 -1.45 6.18 13.10
N LEU A 45 -1.04 5.62 11.96
CA LEU A 45 -1.50 4.31 11.50
C LEU A 45 -1.08 3.18 12.44
N ALA A 46 0.14 3.23 13.00
CA ALA A 46 0.57 2.22 13.96
C ALA A 46 -0.29 2.25 15.23
N ASP A 47 -0.64 3.46 15.69
CA ASP A 47 -1.50 3.66 16.85
C ASP A 47 -2.93 3.15 16.58
N GLU A 48 -3.47 3.31 15.37
CA GLU A 48 -4.81 2.84 14.98
C GLU A 48 -4.84 1.32 14.73
N LEU A 49 -3.91 0.81 13.93
CA LEU A 49 -3.85 -0.60 13.51
C LEU A 49 -3.37 -1.53 14.61
N LYS A 50 -2.79 -0.98 15.70
CA LYS A 50 -2.13 -1.74 16.77
C LYS A 50 -1.04 -2.68 16.25
N ASP A 51 -0.38 -2.26 15.18
CA ASP A 51 0.74 -2.96 14.54
C ASP A 51 1.80 -1.95 14.10
N SER A 52 3.01 -2.43 13.86
CA SER A 52 4.11 -1.63 13.34
C SER A 52 3.88 -1.20 11.89
N VAL A 53 4.15 0.09 11.61
CA VAL A 53 4.16 0.64 10.26
C VAL A 53 5.57 1.12 9.92
N ILE A 54 6.22 0.45 8.96
CA ILE A 54 7.60 0.68 8.55
C ILE A 54 7.63 1.53 7.29
N VAL A 55 8.30 2.69 7.34
CA VAL A 55 8.51 3.53 6.16
C VAL A 55 9.69 3.00 5.34
N GLU A 56 9.46 2.67 4.07
CA GLU A 56 10.49 2.22 3.12
C GLU A 56 10.67 3.19 1.95
N ASN A 57 11.82 3.85 1.87
CA ASN A 57 12.14 4.72 0.73
C ASN A 57 12.68 3.90 -0.45
N LYS A 58 12.00 3.98 -1.61
CA LYS A 58 12.41 3.37 -2.89
C LYS A 58 12.47 4.46 -3.99
N PRO A 59 13.47 5.37 -3.94
CA PRO A 59 13.54 6.49 -4.87
C PRO A 59 13.94 6.09 -6.30
N GLY A 60 13.59 6.93 -7.26
CA GLY A 60 14.09 6.89 -8.63
C GLY A 60 13.01 6.67 -9.69
N ALA A 61 13.38 6.93 -10.95
CA ALA A 61 12.51 6.82 -12.13
C ALA A 61 11.14 7.53 -11.96
N ASN A 62 11.14 8.70 -11.33
CA ASN A 62 9.94 9.48 -11.04
C ASN A 62 8.85 8.67 -10.29
N GLY A 63 9.28 7.74 -9.43
CA GLY A 63 8.43 6.87 -8.62
C GLY A 63 8.07 5.52 -9.26
N ALA A 64 8.51 5.24 -10.50
CA ALA A 64 8.29 3.94 -11.14
C ALA A 64 8.91 2.78 -10.35
N ILE A 65 10.03 2.99 -9.65
CA ILE A 65 10.67 1.94 -8.84
C ILE A 65 9.78 1.57 -7.64
N ALA A 66 9.22 2.56 -6.94
CA ALA A 66 8.36 2.33 -5.78
C ALA A 66 7.06 1.62 -6.15
N ILE A 67 6.35 2.10 -7.19
CA ILE A 67 5.10 1.45 -7.62
C ILE A 67 5.34 0.01 -8.11
N THR A 68 6.43 -0.24 -8.86
CA THR A 68 6.78 -1.60 -9.28
C THR A 68 7.09 -2.52 -8.10
N TYR A 69 7.74 -1.99 -7.05
CA TYR A 69 7.98 -2.74 -5.82
C TYR A 69 6.67 -3.10 -5.12
N VAL A 70 5.75 -2.14 -4.99
CA VAL A 70 4.45 -2.32 -4.33
C VAL A 70 3.60 -3.35 -5.06
N MET A 71 3.49 -3.26 -6.38
CA MET A 71 2.70 -4.21 -7.19
C MET A 71 3.21 -5.65 -7.15
N ARG A 72 4.51 -5.85 -6.87
CA ARG A 72 5.10 -7.19 -6.68
C ARG A 72 4.90 -7.73 -5.26
N GLY A 73 4.41 -6.89 -4.34
CA GLY A 73 4.06 -7.28 -2.99
C GLY A 73 2.75 -8.06 -2.92
N PRO A 74 2.43 -8.64 -1.75
CA PRO A 74 1.13 -9.28 -1.52
C PRO A 74 -0.01 -8.25 -1.56
N ALA A 75 -1.15 -8.63 -2.14
CA ALA A 75 -2.36 -7.82 -2.22
C ALA A 75 -3.25 -7.96 -0.96
N ASP A 76 -2.62 -8.01 0.23
CA ASP A 76 -3.27 -8.26 1.52
C ASP A 76 -3.34 -7.02 2.43
N GLY A 77 -2.90 -5.86 1.92
CA GLY A 77 -2.86 -4.60 2.66
C GLY A 77 -1.59 -4.37 3.49
N SER A 78 -0.64 -5.33 3.52
CA SER A 78 0.64 -5.18 4.23
C SER A 78 1.62 -4.24 3.51
N VAL A 79 1.33 -3.86 2.26
CA VAL A 79 2.16 -2.97 1.46
C VAL A 79 1.32 -1.82 0.95
N LEU A 80 1.57 -0.64 1.50
CA LEU A 80 0.92 0.60 1.12
C LEU A 80 1.89 1.46 0.34
N PHE A 81 1.36 2.26 -0.59
CA PHE A 81 2.16 3.20 -1.37
C PHE A 81 1.73 4.62 -1.02
N LEU A 82 2.65 5.43 -0.49
CA LEU A 82 2.50 6.87 -0.52
C LEU A 82 2.76 7.32 -1.96
N SER A 83 1.68 7.38 -2.74
CA SER A 83 1.74 7.61 -4.17
C SER A 83 2.29 8.99 -4.51
N SER A 84 2.73 9.16 -5.76
CA SER A 84 3.25 10.42 -6.28
C SER A 84 2.65 10.71 -7.64
N ALA A 85 2.44 12.00 -7.95
CA ALA A 85 1.98 12.42 -9.27
C ALA A 85 2.88 11.90 -10.40
N GLY A 86 4.19 11.84 -10.13
CA GLY A 86 5.19 11.21 -11.01
C GLY A 86 4.81 9.80 -11.42
N ALA A 87 4.60 8.93 -10.43
CA ALA A 87 4.30 7.53 -10.66
C ALA A 87 2.91 7.31 -11.27
N ILE A 88 1.88 8.01 -10.77
CA ILE A 88 0.48 7.65 -11.07
C ILE A 88 -0.16 8.44 -12.22
N ALA A 89 0.41 9.60 -12.60
CA ALA A 89 -0.18 10.47 -13.61
C ALA A 89 0.81 10.87 -14.71
N ILE A 90 2.04 11.29 -14.35
CA ILE A 90 3.02 11.79 -15.30
C ILE A 90 3.62 10.65 -16.13
N ASN A 91 4.16 9.60 -15.49
CA ASN A 91 4.78 8.49 -16.20
C ASN A 91 3.81 7.77 -17.17
N PRO A 92 2.54 7.46 -16.80
CA PRO A 92 1.58 6.89 -17.74
C PRO A 92 1.29 7.75 -18.96
N ALA A 93 1.35 9.08 -18.81
CA ALA A 93 1.15 10.02 -19.92
C ALA A 93 2.38 10.15 -20.82
N LEU A 94 3.58 9.98 -20.27
CA LEU A 94 4.85 10.16 -21.01
C LEU A 94 5.37 8.89 -21.68
N TYR A 95 5.12 7.71 -21.09
CA TYR A 95 5.69 6.44 -21.55
C TYR A 95 4.57 5.52 -22.05
N PRO A 96 4.42 5.34 -23.38
CA PRO A 96 3.39 4.47 -23.95
C PRO A 96 3.51 3.00 -23.55
N SER A 97 4.71 2.56 -23.17
CA SER A 97 5.02 1.18 -22.79
C SER A 97 5.61 1.13 -21.40
N LEU A 98 4.80 1.50 -20.41
CA LEU A 98 5.12 1.42 -18.99
C LEU A 98 4.73 0.03 -18.45
N PRO A 99 5.51 -0.59 -17.55
CA PRO A 99 5.22 -1.93 -17.03
C PRO A 99 4.11 -1.93 -15.96
N TYR A 100 3.33 -0.86 -15.87
CA TYR A 100 2.27 -0.68 -14.89
C TYR A 100 1.20 0.30 -15.38
N LYS A 101 -0.01 0.11 -14.89
CA LYS A 101 -1.20 0.92 -15.12
C LYS A 101 -1.82 1.28 -13.78
N PRO A 102 -1.56 2.48 -13.22
CA PRO A 102 -1.93 2.81 -11.85
C PRO A 102 -3.42 2.68 -11.54
N GLN A 103 -4.29 2.88 -12.53
CA GLN A 103 -5.75 2.81 -12.39
C GLN A 103 -6.27 1.36 -12.31
N GLU A 104 -5.53 0.41 -12.89
CA GLU A 104 -5.88 -1.02 -12.88
C GLU A 104 -5.13 -1.77 -11.77
N ASP A 105 -3.89 -1.37 -11.48
CA ASP A 105 -2.97 -2.13 -10.62
C ASP A 105 -2.97 -1.67 -9.15
N LEU A 106 -3.58 -0.52 -8.83
CA LEU A 106 -3.64 0.00 -7.46
C LEU A 106 -5.08 0.25 -7.02
N THR A 107 -5.34 -0.04 -5.75
CA THR A 107 -6.57 0.36 -5.06
C THR A 107 -6.35 1.71 -4.37
N PRO A 108 -7.05 2.79 -4.76
CA PRO A 108 -6.96 4.07 -4.06
C PRO A 108 -7.53 3.96 -2.64
N ILE A 109 -6.80 4.48 -1.64
CA ILE A 109 -7.22 4.44 -0.24
C ILE A 109 -7.75 5.81 0.21
N SER A 110 -6.89 6.83 0.17
CA SER A 110 -7.24 8.19 0.61
C SER A 110 -6.29 9.23 0.03
N LEU A 111 -6.77 10.47 -0.07
CA LEU A 111 -5.93 11.64 -0.33
C LEU A 111 -5.43 12.19 1.00
N VAL A 112 -4.11 12.12 1.22
CA VAL A 112 -3.49 12.54 2.49
C VAL A 112 -2.92 13.95 2.46
N VAL A 113 -2.68 14.51 1.28
CA VAL A 113 -2.20 15.89 1.08
C VAL A 113 -2.83 16.47 -0.16
N HIS A 114 -3.35 17.69 -0.02
CA HIS A 114 -3.80 18.55 -1.11
C HIS A 114 -3.07 19.88 -0.96
N THR A 115 -2.51 20.39 -2.04
CA THR A 115 -1.73 21.63 -2.08
C THR A 115 -2.42 22.66 -2.94
#